data_AF-A0A4Z0LPN1-F1
#
_entry.id   AF-A0A4Z0LPN1-F1
#
_cell.length_a   1.000
_cell.length_b   1.000
_cell.length_c   1.000
_cell.angle_alpha   90.00
_cell.angle_beta   90.00
_cell.angle_gamma   90.00
#
_symmetry.space_group_name_H-M   'P 1'
#
loop_
_entity.id
_entity.type
_entity.pdbx_description
1 polymer ?
#
loop_
_entity_poly.entity_id
_entity_poly.type
_entity_poly.pdbx_seq_one_letter_code
_entity_poly.pdbx_strand_id
1 'polypeptide(L)' 'MSTLGHQYDNSLVSNAFGFLRLPMNFQPYYSDADWLITGVTLDMATYGRPGAR' A
#
# COMPACT_ATOMS: atom_id res chain seq x y z
N MET A 1 -9.89 -22.65 -5.08
CA MET A 1 -8.64 -22.04 -4.61
C MET A 1 -7.54 -23.05 -4.88
N SER A 2 -6.83 -22.91 -6.00
CA SER A 2 -5.84 -23.90 -6.49
C SER A 2 -4.47 -23.25 -6.39
N THR A 3 -3.66 -23.70 -5.44
CA THR A 3 -2.27 -23.28 -5.30
C THR A 3 -1.38 -24.39 -5.84
N LEU A 4 -0.29 -24.04 -6.52
CA LEU A 4 0.67 -25.01 -7.06
C LEU A 4 1.27 -25.82 -5.90
N GLY A 5 0.95 -27.12 -5.82
CA GLY A 5 1.51 -28.01 -4.80
C GLY A 5 0.81 -28.03 -3.44
N HIS A 6 -0.47 -27.66 -3.33
CA HIS A 6 -1.26 -27.69 -2.09
C HIS A 6 -0.67 -26.88 -0.92
N GLN A 7 0.27 -25.98 -1.21
CA GLN A 7 0.83 -25.07 -0.22
C GLN A 7 -0.10 -23.90 0.01
N TYR A 8 -0.21 -23.43 1.25
CA TYR A 8 -0.94 -22.21 1.55
C TYR A 8 -0.23 -21.03 0.86
N ASP A 9 -0.92 -20.35 -0.06
CA ASP A 9 -0.36 -19.22 -0.79
C ASP A 9 -0.40 -17.95 0.07
N ASN A 10 0.70 -17.70 0.76
CA ASN A 10 0.91 -16.51 1.58
C ASN A 10 1.34 -15.27 0.76
N SER A 11 1.51 -15.37 -0.57
CA SER A 11 2.08 -14.28 -1.39
C SER A 11 1.27 -12.98 -1.32
N LEU A 12 -0.04 -13.08 -1.13
CA LEU A 12 -0.98 -11.95 -1.03
C LEU A 12 -0.87 -11.16 0.28
N VAL A 13 -0.25 -11.73 1.32
CA VAL A 13 -0.09 -11.10 2.65
C VAL A 13 1.37 -10.99 3.09
N SER A 14 2.28 -11.66 2.39
CA SER A 14 3.70 -11.77 2.75
C SER A 14 4.60 -10.69 2.13
N ASN A 15 4.07 -9.74 1.36
CA ASN A 15 4.88 -8.65 0.79
C ASN A 15 4.69 -7.36 1.59
N ALA A 16 5.78 -6.61 1.81
CA ALA A 16 5.69 -5.29 2.41
C ALA A 16 4.98 -4.34 1.43
N PHE A 17 3.72 -4.00 1.72
CA PHE A 17 2.87 -3.14 0.89
C PHE A 17 3.19 -1.63 1.02
N GLY A 18 4.37 -1.29 1.54
CA GLY A 18 4.85 0.10 1.55
C GLY A 18 5.21 0.59 0.15
N PHE A 19 5.23 1.91 -0.02
CA PHE A 19 5.74 2.52 -1.24
C PHE A 19 7.18 2.06 -1.50
N LEU A 20 7.45 1.53 -2.71
CA LEU A 20 8.72 0.89 -3.06
C LEU A 20 9.16 -0.25 -2.12
N ARG A 21 8.21 -0.89 -1.40
CA ARG A 21 8.48 -1.88 -0.34
C ARG A 21 9.29 -1.35 0.85
N LEU A 22 9.31 -0.02 1.03
CA LEU A 22 9.87 0.58 2.23
C LEU A 22 9.04 0.21 3.47
N PRO A 23 9.65 0.12 4.65
CA PRO A 23 8.93 -0.20 5.88
C PRO A 23 7.93 0.89 6.22
N MET A 24 6.73 0.50 6.64
CA MET A 24 5.71 1.43 7.12
C MET A 24 6.10 1.99 8.48
N ASN A 25 6.14 3.31 8.60
CA ASN A 25 6.37 4.00 9.86
C ASN A 25 5.04 4.39 10.53
N PHE A 26 4.78 3.85 11.72
CA PHE A 26 3.56 4.13 12.49
C PHE A 26 3.67 5.37 13.39
N GLN A 27 4.86 5.95 13.51
CA GLN A 27 5.14 7.12 14.35
C GLN A 27 5.88 8.21 13.55
N PRO A 28 5.30 8.72 12.44
CA PRO A 28 5.97 9.66 11.56
C PRO A 28 6.35 10.98 12.25
N TYR A 29 5.60 11.41 13.27
CA TYR A 29 5.87 12.64 14.02
C TYR A 29 7.19 12.65 14.80
N TYR A 30 7.69 11.47 15.17
CA TYR A 30 8.94 11.34 15.92
C TYR A 30 10.09 10.84 15.04
N SER A 31 9.85 10.73 13.73
CA SER A 31 10.81 10.21 12.76
C SER A 31 11.54 11.35 12.08
N ASP A 32 12.86 11.20 11.96
CA ASP A 32 13.66 12.02 11.06
C ASP A 32 13.63 11.38 9.67
N ALA A 33 13.01 12.04 8.70
CA ALA A 33 12.83 11.51 7.34
C ALA A 33 12.83 12.65 6.32
N ASP A 34 13.54 12.44 5.20
CA ASP A 34 13.59 13.42 4.10
C ASP A 34 12.26 13.54 3.36
N TRP A 35 11.51 12.43 3.25
CA TRP A 35 10.27 12.34 2.49
C TRP A 35 9.15 11.64 3.27
N LEU A 36 7.95 12.21 3.17
CA LEU A 36 6.71 11.62 3.67
C LEU A 36 5.85 11.17 2.49
N ILE A 37 5.65 9.86 2.37
CA ILE A 37 4.76 9.30 1.35
C ILE A 37 3.43 8.94 2.03
N THR A 38 2.36 9.62 1.64
CA THR A 38 1.02 9.41 2.16
C THR A 38 0.00 9.32 1.02
N GLY A 39 -0.89 8.34 1.10
CA GLY A 39 -1.96 8.15 0.12
C GLY A 39 -3.18 8.97 0.49
N VAL A 40 -3.74 9.72 -0.47
CA VAL A 40 -5.04 10.37 -0.34
C VAL A 40 -5.97 9.78 -1.41
N THR A 41 -6.86 8.90 -0.98
CA THR A 41 -7.78 8.18 -1.86
C THR A 41 -9.06 8.99 -2.08
N LEU A 42 -8.95 10.10 -2.82
CA LEU A 42 -10.05 11.01 -3.10
C LEU A 42 -10.28 11.18 -4.61
N ASP A 43 -11.46 10.79 -5.08
CA ASP A 43 -11.88 10.98 -6.47
C ASP A 43 -13.15 11.82 -6.63
N MET A 44 -13.71 12.37 -5.55
CA MET A 44 -14.97 13.13 -5.55
C MET A 44 -14.94 14.40 -6.42
N ALA A 45 -13.76 15.03 -6.56
CA ALA A 45 -13.59 16.23 -7.38
C ALA A 45 -13.35 15.92 -8.87
N THR A 46 -13.37 14.65 -9.26
CA THR A 46 -13.10 14.24 -10.65
C THR A 46 -14.35 14.47 -11.50
N TYR A 47 -14.24 15.34 -12.50
CA TYR A 47 -15.33 15.61 -13.45
C TYR A 47 -15.50 14.50 -14.51
N GLY A 48 -14.51 13.61 -14.66
CA GLY A 48 -14.47 12.51 -15.62
C GLY A 48 -14.76 11.14 -15.01
N ARG A 49 -13.96 10.12 -15.39
CA ARG A 49 -14.12 8.76 -14.87
C ARG A 49 -13.62 8.67 -13.42
N PRO A 50 -14.41 8.07 -12.49
CA PRO A 50 -13.93 7.78 -11.14
C PRO A 50 -12.84 6.70 -11.17
N GLY A 51 -12.06 6.58 -10.08
CA GLY A 51 -10.99 5.59 -9.97
C GLY A 51 -9.60 6.12 -9.64
N ALA A 52 -9.49 7.40 -9.25
CA ALA A 52 -8.25 7.94 -8.67
C ALA A 52 -8.06 7.58 -7.18
N ARG A 53 -9.09 6.98 -6.56
CA ARG A 53 -9.09 6.47 -5.18
C ARG A 53 -8.47 5.10 -5.04
#